data_AF-A0A7S2V5E7-F1
#
_entry.id   AF-A0A7S2V5E7-F1
#
_cell.length_a   1.000
_cell.length_b   1.000
_cell.length_c   1.000
_cell.angle_alpha   90.00
_cell.angle_beta   90.00
_cell.angle_gamma   90.00
#
_symmetry.space_group_name_H-M   'P 1'
#
loop_
_entity.id
_entity.type
_entity.pdbx_description
1 polymer ?
#
loop_
_entity_poly.entity_id
_entity_poly.type
_entity_poly.pdbx_seq_one_letter_code
_entity_poly.pdbx_strand_id
1 'polypeptide(L)'
;MLSSIFKFRNPALQQCVVSTVTRGLATQSLKPLGDRVLVKRVTAKTQTAGGIYLPETKKDRPNEGEVVAVGPGARDQSGNLIPMDVEVGDKVLLNEYGGVNVKLDEDEFVLMRNDDILGKFA
;
A
#
# COMPACT_ATOMS: atom_id res chain seq x y z
N MET A 1 22.63 -19.80 -45.09
CA MET A 1 22.28 -21.04 -44.37
C MET A 1 22.09 -20.71 -42.90
N LEU A 2 21.02 -21.25 -42.31
CA LEU A 2 20.97 -21.86 -40.97
C LEU A 2 21.36 -20.95 -39.78
N SER A 3 20.37 -20.38 -39.05
CA SER A 3 19.71 -21.00 -37.87
C SER A 3 20.63 -21.12 -36.65
N SER A 4 20.28 -20.72 -35.42
CA SER A 4 18.98 -20.27 -34.88
C SER A 4 19.16 -19.67 -33.47
N ILE A 5 18.23 -18.79 -33.09
CA ILE A 5 17.50 -18.76 -31.80
C ILE A 5 18.31 -19.05 -30.50
N PHE A 6 18.43 -18.04 -29.62
CA PHE A 6 18.07 -18.06 -28.18
C PHE A 6 18.33 -16.65 -27.60
N LYS A 7 17.35 -15.73 -27.58
CA LYS A 7 16.17 -15.66 -26.70
C LYS A 7 16.51 -15.47 -25.20
N PHE A 8 17.10 -14.32 -24.85
CA PHE A 8 16.92 -13.69 -23.53
C PHE A 8 16.91 -12.15 -23.63
N ARG A 9 15.88 -11.61 -24.32
CA ARG A 9 15.55 -10.18 -24.28
C ARG A 9 14.88 -9.88 -22.94
N ASN A 10 15.67 -9.67 -21.90
CA ASN A 10 15.20 -9.50 -20.52
C ASN A 10 14.39 -8.18 -20.38
N PRO A 11 13.08 -8.22 -20.10
CA PRO A 11 12.23 -7.02 -20.05
C PRO A 11 12.08 -6.44 -18.62
N ALA A 12 12.80 -6.97 -17.63
CA ALA A 12 12.61 -6.66 -16.21
C ALA A 12 13.09 -5.28 -15.73
N LEU A 13 13.46 -4.36 -16.64
CA LEU A 13 13.75 -2.96 -16.31
C LEU A 13 12.61 -2.00 -16.71
N GLN A 14 11.47 -2.54 -17.16
CA GLN A 14 10.29 -1.73 -17.51
C GLN A 14 9.40 -1.45 -16.29
N GLN A 15 9.99 -0.84 -15.25
CA GLN A 15 9.30 -0.05 -14.22
C GLN A 15 10.01 1.29 -14.00
N CYS A 16 10.10 2.04 -15.09
CA CYS A 16 10.16 3.50 -15.10
C CYS A 16 9.10 3.97 -16.11
N VAL A 17 8.50 5.15 -15.87
CA VAL A 17 7.28 5.65 -16.54
C VAL A 17 6.06 4.77 -16.16
N VAL A 18 5.02 5.22 -15.46
CA VAL A 18 4.39 6.55 -15.24
C VAL A 18 3.87 6.60 -13.77
N SER A 19 3.59 7.72 -13.09
CA SER A 19 3.41 9.13 -13.52
C SER A 19 4.02 10.16 -12.54
N THR A 20 3.84 11.44 -12.85
CA THR A 20 3.95 12.61 -11.97
C THR A 20 2.84 12.71 -10.92
N VAL A 21 3.17 12.99 -9.65
CA VAL A 21 2.65 14.14 -8.85
C VAL A 21 3.31 14.19 -7.46
N THR A 22 3.60 15.42 -6.98
CA THR A 22 4.11 15.83 -5.65
C THR A 22 5.45 15.28 -5.12
N ARG A 23 6.35 16.23 -4.82
CA ARG A 23 7.48 16.08 -3.88
C ARG A 23 6.97 16.17 -2.45
N GLY A 24 7.65 15.49 -1.52
CA GLY A 24 7.42 15.54 -0.07
C GLY A 24 6.82 14.22 0.44
N LEU A 25 7.47 13.43 1.30
CA LEU A 25 8.72 13.63 2.05
C LEU A 25 9.64 12.39 1.93
N ALA A 26 10.95 12.61 1.93
CA ALA A 26 11.96 11.55 2.01
C ALA A 26 12.37 11.25 3.47
N THR A 27 11.39 11.30 4.37
CA THR A 27 11.46 11.09 5.82
C THR A 27 10.11 10.53 6.26
N GLN A 28 9.99 9.44 7.02
CA GLN A 28 11.01 8.44 7.39
C GLN A 28 10.96 7.19 6.49
N SER A 29 12.12 6.58 6.25
CA SER A 29 12.26 5.29 5.53
C SER A 29 11.86 4.08 6.39
N LEU A 30 10.63 4.09 6.93
CA LEU A 30 10.08 2.95 7.67
C LEU A 30 9.81 1.78 6.73
N LYS A 31 10.82 0.94 6.51
CA LYS A 31 10.71 -0.27 5.68
C LYS A 31 10.01 -1.39 6.46
N PRO A 32 8.83 -1.87 6.03
CA PRO A 32 8.19 -3.02 6.65
C PRO A 32 9.08 -4.26 6.52
N LEU A 33 9.12 -5.08 7.57
CA LEU A 33 9.88 -6.33 7.60
C LEU A 33 8.93 -7.52 7.45
N GLY A 34 9.33 -8.51 6.67
CA GLY A 34 8.56 -9.72 6.41
C GLY A 34 7.29 -9.47 5.58
N ASP A 35 6.19 -10.01 6.07
CA ASP A 35 4.82 -10.01 5.53
C ASP A 35 4.03 -8.71 5.79
N ARG A 36 4.71 -7.65 6.25
CA ARG A 36 4.05 -6.43 6.71
C ARG A 36 3.84 -5.39 5.62
N VAL A 37 2.76 -4.63 5.73
CA VAL A 37 2.33 -3.57 4.82
C VAL A 37 2.10 -2.31 5.63
N LEU A 38 2.62 -1.17 5.16
CA LEU A 38 2.35 0.15 5.72
C LEU A 38 1.28 0.84 4.88
N VAL A 39 0.15 1.18 5.52
CA VAL A 39 -0.99 1.82 4.87
C VAL A 39 -1.24 3.18 5.50
N LYS A 40 -1.51 4.21 4.69
CA LYS A 40 -2.02 5.50 5.15
C LYS A 40 -3.55 5.47 5.12
N ARG A 41 -4.22 5.78 6.23
CA ARG A 41 -5.70 5.88 6.24
C ARG A 41 -6.14 7.12 5.46
N VAL A 42 -7.18 6.97 4.63
CA VAL A 42 -7.78 8.11 3.94
C VAL A 42 -8.60 8.93 4.94
N THR A 43 -8.51 10.26 4.93
CA THR A 43 -9.35 11.10 5.80
C THR A 43 -10.71 11.37 5.15
N ALA A 44 -11.79 11.17 5.90
CA ALA A 44 -13.14 11.40 5.40
C ALA A 44 -13.37 12.88 5.05
N LYS A 45 -13.88 13.15 3.84
CA LYS A 45 -14.17 14.51 3.36
C LYS A 45 -15.28 15.14 4.22
N THR A 46 -14.93 16.18 4.98
CA THR A 46 -15.87 16.93 5.85
C THR A 46 -17.02 17.61 5.11
N GLN A 47 -16.85 17.88 3.80
CA GLN A 47 -17.86 18.54 2.98
C GLN A 47 -18.58 17.51 2.10
N THR A 48 -19.88 17.36 2.33
CA THR A 48 -20.77 16.66 1.39
C THR A 48 -21.06 17.56 0.19
N ALA A 49 -21.33 16.96 -0.98
CA ALA A 49 -21.52 17.70 -2.24
C ALA A 49 -22.72 18.68 -2.23
N GLY A 50 -23.60 18.61 -1.23
CA GLY A 50 -24.73 19.52 -1.02
C GLY A 50 -24.46 20.72 -0.11
N GLY A 51 -23.21 20.94 0.33
CA GLY A 51 -22.86 22.09 1.18
C GLY A 51 -23.34 22.02 2.64
N ILE A 52 -23.90 20.88 3.06
CA ILE A 52 -24.36 20.66 4.44
C ILE A 52 -23.17 20.15 5.27
N TYR A 53 -22.87 20.87 6.36
CA TYR A 53 -21.84 20.49 7.32
C TYR A 53 -22.35 19.38 8.24
N LEU A 54 -21.77 18.18 8.12
CA LEU A 54 -22.06 17.09 9.06
C LEU A 54 -21.18 17.28 10.31
N PRO A 55 -21.75 17.40 11.53
CA PRO A 55 -20.95 17.55 12.73
C PRO A 55 -20.02 16.34 12.93
N GLU A 56 -18.80 16.60 13.37
CA GLU A 56 -17.69 15.64 13.27
C GLU A 56 -17.83 14.38 14.17
N THR A 57 -18.83 14.37 15.05
CA THR A 57 -19.16 13.27 15.98
C THR A 57 -19.64 11.97 15.30
N LYS A 58 -19.89 11.98 13.98
CA LYS A 58 -20.17 10.78 13.18
C LYS A 58 -19.41 10.74 11.85
N LYS A 59 -18.14 11.16 11.86
CA LYS A 59 -17.20 10.72 10.82
C LYS A 59 -16.76 9.31 11.16
N ASP A 60 -17.51 8.32 10.68
CA ASP A 60 -17.05 6.94 10.66
C ASP A 60 -15.66 6.93 10.00
N ARG A 61 -14.66 6.37 10.70
CA ARG A 61 -13.31 6.29 10.15
C ARG A 61 -13.44 5.43 8.89
N PRO A 62 -13.16 5.96 7.69
CA PRO A 62 -13.29 5.14 6.50
C PRO A 62 -12.27 4.01 6.64
N ASN A 63 -12.74 2.78 6.55
CA ASN A 63 -11.88 1.59 6.61
C ASN A 63 -11.05 1.42 5.32
N GLU A 64 -10.90 2.49 4.54
CA GLU A 64 -10.12 2.55 3.30
C GLU A 64 -8.75 3.16 3.57
N GLY A 65 -7.72 2.56 3.00
CA GLY A 65 -6.35 3.06 3.08
C GLY A 65 -5.60 2.91 1.76
N GLU A 66 -4.53 3.67 1.61
CA GLU A 66 -3.62 3.64 0.48
C GLU A 66 -2.27 3.01 0.91
N VAL A 67 -1.80 2.01 0.17
CA VAL A 67 -0.56 1.30 0.49
C VAL A 67 0.64 2.17 0.16
N VAL A 68 1.45 2.50 1.18
CA VAL A 68 2.63 3.38 1.04
C VAL A 68 3.93 2.59 0.98
N ALA A 69 4.01 1.45 1.68
CA ALA A 69 5.18 0.57 1.61
C ALA A 69 4.80 -0.89 1.85
N VAL A 70 5.47 -1.80 1.14
CA VAL A 70 5.28 -3.25 1.23
C VAL A 70 6.58 -3.91 1.68
N GLY A 71 6.48 -4.91 2.56
CA GLY A 71 7.61 -5.75 2.98
C GLY A 71 8.05 -6.72 1.86
N PRO A 72 9.18 -7.43 2.05
CA PRO A 72 9.67 -8.40 1.07
C PRO A 72 8.81 -9.66 0.93
N GLY A 73 7.80 -9.86 1.78
CA GLY A 73 6.96 -11.05 1.81
C GLY A 73 7.30 -12.03 2.92
N ALA A 74 6.37 -12.96 3.18
CA ALA A 74 6.60 -14.07 4.10
C ALA A 74 7.69 -15.01 3.53
N ARG A 75 8.42 -15.70 4.41
CA ARG A 75 9.36 -16.76 4.03
C ARG A 75 8.78 -18.11 4.40
N ASP A 76 8.73 -19.02 3.43
CA ASP A 76 8.40 -20.42 3.66
C ASP A 76 9.55 -21.13 4.42
N GLN A 77 9.27 -22.31 4.99
CA GLN A 77 10.25 -23.19 5.63
C GLN A 77 11.41 -23.56 4.68
N SER A 78 11.15 -23.57 3.38
CA SER A 78 12.15 -23.79 2.32
C SER A 78 13.05 -22.57 2.03
N GLY A 79 12.80 -21.43 2.68
CA GLY A 79 13.53 -20.17 2.45
C GLY A 79 13.04 -19.34 1.24
N ASN A 80 12.08 -19.86 0.47
CA ASN A 80 11.45 -19.15 -0.64
C ASN A 80 10.60 -17.97 -0.12
N LEU A 81 10.62 -16.85 -0.83
CA LEU A 81 9.72 -15.73 -0.54
C LEU A 81 8.35 -15.96 -1.19
N ILE A 82 7.31 -15.79 -0.39
CA ILE A 82 5.92 -15.75 -0.86
C ILE A 82 5.67 -14.31 -1.36
N PRO A 83 5.23 -14.12 -2.62
CA PRO A 83 4.92 -12.79 -3.14
C PRO A 83 3.72 -12.18 -2.39
N MET A 84 3.69 -10.85 -2.31
CA MET A 84 2.59 -10.10 -1.69
C MET A 84 1.51 -9.82 -2.75
N ASP A 85 0.23 -9.82 -2.34
CA ASP A 85 -0.90 -9.61 -3.26
C ASP A 85 -1.23 -8.13 -3.49
N VAL A 86 -0.52 -7.23 -2.80
CA VAL A 86 -0.71 -5.77 -2.80
C VAL A 86 0.55 -5.05 -3.26
N GLU A 87 0.37 -4.02 -4.07
CA GLU A 87 1.43 -3.16 -4.58
C GLU A 87 1.38 -1.75 -3.92
N VAL A 88 2.43 -0.96 -4.13
CA VAL A 88 2.49 0.43 -3.60
C VAL A 88 1.57 1.32 -4.44
N GLY A 89 0.68 2.06 -3.79
CA GLY A 89 -0.37 2.87 -4.41
C GLY A 89 -1.74 2.18 -4.51
N ASP A 90 -1.83 0.89 -4.16
CA ASP A 90 -3.12 0.19 -4.12
C ASP A 90 -4.04 0.78 -3.03
N LYS A 91 -5.34 0.86 -3.35
CA LYS A 91 -6.39 1.13 -2.36
C LYS A 91 -6.89 -0.18 -1.78
N VAL A 92 -6.86 -0.28 -0.45
CA VAL A 92 -7.20 -1.49 0.29
C VAL A 92 -8.28 -1.23 1.34
N LEU A 93 -9.12 -2.24 1.55
CA LEU A 93 -10.06 -2.29 2.67
C LEU A 93 -9.35 -2.90 3.88
N LEU A 94 -9.29 -2.10 4.94
CA LEU A 94 -8.71 -2.42 6.23
C LEU A 94 -9.76 -3.05 7.15
N ASN A 95 -9.30 -3.83 8.11
CA ASN A 95 -10.12 -4.18 9.27
C ASN A 95 -10.14 -3.00 10.28
N GLU A 96 -11.21 -2.92 11.08
CA GLU A 96 -11.44 -1.80 12.00
C GLU A 96 -10.46 -1.79 13.19
N TYR A 97 -9.97 -2.98 13.57
CA TYR A 97 -9.23 -3.23 14.81
C TYR A 97 -7.84 -3.84 14.61
N GLY A 98 -7.42 -4.11 13.37
CA GLY A 98 -6.15 -4.75 13.10
C GLY A 98 -5.00 -3.76 12.88
N GLY A 99 -3.80 -4.35 12.84
CA GLY A 99 -2.54 -3.62 12.71
C GLY A 99 -2.12 -2.82 13.93
N VAL A 100 -0.97 -2.15 13.79
CA VAL A 100 -0.41 -1.24 14.78
C VAL A 100 -0.47 0.18 14.19
N ASN A 101 -1.10 1.11 14.91
CA ASN A 101 -1.08 2.52 14.52
C ASN A 101 0.33 3.08 14.74
N VAL A 102 0.97 3.58 13.68
CA VAL A 102 2.28 4.22 13.72
C VAL A 102 2.09 5.68 13.32
N LYS A 103 2.42 6.61 14.21
CA LYS A 103 2.42 8.04 13.89
C LYS A 103 3.81 8.41 13.40
N LEU A 104 3.89 8.91 12.17
CA LEU A 104 5.13 9.36 11.53
C LEU A 104 4.91 10.81 11.11
N ASP A 105 5.75 11.70 11.64
CA ASP A 105 5.59 13.15 11.58
C ASP A 105 4.21 13.60 12.10
N GLU A 106 3.28 13.95 11.20
CA GLU A 106 1.90 14.36 11.53
C GLU A 106 0.83 13.41 10.94
N ASP A 107 1.26 12.39 10.17
CA ASP A 107 0.38 11.45 9.48
C ASP A 107 0.14 10.17 10.31
N GLU A 108 -1.09 9.66 10.27
CA GLU A 108 -1.45 8.37 10.88
C GLU A 108 -1.35 7.23 9.87
N PHE A 109 -0.37 6.35 10.09
CA PHE A 109 -0.19 5.11 9.36
C PHE A 109 -0.64 3.91 10.18
N VAL A 110 -0.96 2.82 9.48
CA VAL A 110 -1.25 1.51 10.08
C VAL A 110 -0.30 0.50 9.48
N LEU A 111 0.42 -0.23 10.34
CA LEU A 111 1.25 -1.36 9.96
C LEU A 111 0.44 -2.64 10.15
N MET A 112 0.10 -3.33 9.07
CA MET A 112 -0.68 -4.59 9.06
C MET A 112 0.13 -5.74 8.46
N ARG A 113 -0.41 -6.97 8.49
CA ARG A 113 0.06 -8.08 7.66
C ARG A 113 -0.68 -8.11 6.32
N ASN A 114 -0.19 -8.88 5.35
CA ASN A 114 -0.94 -9.22 4.13
C ASN A 114 -2.32 -9.82 4.47
N ASP A 115 -2.34 -10.78 5.40
CA ASP A 115 -3.52 -11.56 5.79
C ASP A 115 -4.63 -10.72 6.47
N ASP A 116 -4.29 -9.54 7.00
CA ASP A 116 -5.24 -8.62 7.64
C ASP A 116 -6.03 -7.77 6.63
N ILE A 117 -5.62 -7.76 5.35
CA ILE A 117 -6.22 -6.96 4.29
C ILE A 117 -7.45 -7.68 3.75
N LEU A 118 -8.62 -7.04 3.87
CA LEU A 118 -9.91 -7.66 3.51
C LEU A 118 -10.15 -7.69 1.99
N GLY A 119 -9.50 -6.79 1.25
CA GLY A 119 -9.57 -6.73 -0.21
C GLY A 119 -8.88 -5.50 -0.77
N LYS A 120 -8.65 -5.50 -2.08
CA LYS A 120 -8.18 -4.35 -2.85
C LYS A 120 -9.25 -3.85 -3.81
N PHE A 121 -9.35 -2.53 -3.96
CA PHE A 121 -10.22 -1.91 -4.95
C PHE A 121 -9.50 -1.89 -6.31
N ALA A 122 -10.19 -2.38 -7.34
CA ALA A 122 -9.71 -2.48 -8.73
C ALA A 122 -10.49 -1.55 -9.66
#